data_AF-A0A256ZX22-F1
#
_entry.id   AF-A0A256ZX22-F1
#
_cell.length_a   1.000
_cell.length_b   1.000
_cell.length_c   1.000
_cell.angle_alpha   90.00
_cell.angle_beta   90.00
_cell.angle_gamma   90.00
#
_symmetry.space_group_name_H-M   'P 1'
#
loop_
_entity.id
_entity.type
_entity.pdbx_description
1 polymer ?
#
loop_
_entity_poly.entity_id
_entity_poly.type
_entity_poly.pdbx_seq_one_letter_code
_entity_poly.pdbx_strand_id
1 'polypeptide(L)'
;MTFVFIFFPSFSQNLFSLQAQTLRQISGATGKITIPSDFFTIFFNNTKVMSLIFLTSVLFGAGAVFILAWNASVISVFVGMFIQNLAKSGIPLHAAYLFGLPLGLSRLVIHGVPEVLGYFLVGIAGGILSVAIAREKYNTPEFKQVIKDSLLFFISAECLILVGALLEVFV
;
A
#
# COMPACT_ATOMS: atom_id res chain seq x y z
N MET A 1 -4.38 -1.46 -13.96
CA MET A 1 -5.76 -1.19 -13.46
C MET A 1 -6.23 0.22 -13.81
N THR A 2 -5.40 1.26 -13.72
CA THR A 2 -5.74 2.66 -14.08
C THR A 2 -6.27 2.84 -15.51
N PHE A 3 -5.69 2.13 -16.49
CA PHE A 3 -6.17 2.13 -17.87
C PHE A 3 -7.63 1.65 -17.99
N VAL A 4 -7.97 0.50 -17.37
CA VAL A 4 -9.33 -0.06 -17.38
C VAL A 4 -10.31 0.92 -16.73
N PHE A 5 -9.88 1.60 -15.66
CA PHE A 5 -10.68 2.61 -14.97
C PHE A 5 -11.06 3.81 -15.83
N ILE A 6 -10.24 4.11 -16.84
CA ILE A 6 -10.42 5.31 -17.66
C ILE A 6 -11.15 4.99 -18.96
N PHE A 7 -10.73 3.94 -19.66
CA PHE A 7 -11.30 3.59 -20.97
C PHE A 7 -12.60 2.80 -20.87
N PHE A 8 -12.85 2.11 -19.74
CA PHE A 8 -14.06 1.32 -19.52
C PHE A 8 -14.72 1.67 -18.16
N PRO A 9 -15.20 2.91 -17.98
CA PRO A 9 -15.65 3.40 -16.68
C PRO A 9 -16.80 2.58 -16.10
N SER A 10 -17.78 2.17 -16.91
CA SER A 10 -18.93 1.36 -16.44
C SER A 10 -18.51 -0.03 -15.95
N PHE A 11 -17.58 -0.68 -16.65
CA PHE A 11 -17.03 -1.97 -16.24
C PHE A 11 -16.16 -1.82 -14.98
N SER A 12 -15.36 -0.76 -14.93
CA SER A 12 -14.44 -0.51 -13.83
C SER A 12 -15.11 -0.12 -12.52
N GLN A 13 -16.21 0.63 -12.54
CA GLN A 13 -16.97 0.96 -11.34
C GLN A 13 -17.59 -0.29 -10.71
N ASN A 14 -17.94 -1.30 -11.52
CA ASN A 14 -18.42 -2.59 -11.04
C ASN A 14 -17.26 -3.46 -10.51
N LEU A 15 -16.18 -3.59 -11.28
CA LEU A 15 -15.02 -4.43 -10.95
C LEU A 15 -14.26 -3.96 -9.69
N PHE A 16 -14.15 -2.64 -9.48
CA PHE A 16 -13.45 -2.05 -8.35
C PHE A 16 -14.38 -1.30 -7.39
N SER A 17 -15.64 -1.73 -7.32
CA SER A 17 -16.68 -1.12 -6.47
C SER A 17 -16.25 -1.06 -5.00
N LEU A 18 -15.63 -2.13 -4.50
CA LEU A 18 -15.12 -2.19 -3.13
C LEU A 18 -14.02 -1.17 -2.88
N GLN A 19 -13.01 -1.10 -3.75
CA GLN A 19 -11.92 -0.14 -3.66
C GLN A 19 -12.45 1.30 -3.76
N ALA A 20 -13.37 1.57 -4.69
CA ALA A 20 -13.98 2.88 -4.85
C ALA A 20 -14.83 3.28 -3.63
N GLN A 21 -15.56 2.33 -3.04
CA GLN A 21 -16.35 2.56 -1.83
C GLN A 21 -15.46 2.82 -0.61
N THR A 22 -14.42 2.01 -0.40
CA THR A 22 -13.43 2.21 0.65
C THR A 22 -12.77 3.58 0.52
N LEU A 23 -12.36 3.97 -0.69
CA LEU A 23 -11.81 5.31 -0.93
C LEU A 23 -12.82 6.40 -0.61
N ARG A 24 -14.09 6.30 -1.03
CA ARG A 24 -15.11 7.32 -0.71
C ARG A 24 -15.40 7.43 0.79
N GLN A 25 -15.35 6.33 1.52
CA GLN A 25 -15.50 6.31 2.98
C GLN A 25 -14.31 6.97 3.68
N ILE A 26 -13.10 6.83 3.11
CA ILE A 26 -11.86 7.46 3.62
C ILE A 26 -11.73 8.93 3.15
N SER A 27 -12.22 9.28 1.96
CA SER A 27 -12.21 10.64 1.38
C SER A 27 -13.15 11.62 2.09
N GLY A 28 -14.11 11.13 2.89
CA GLY A 28 -14.85 11.96 3.85
C GLY A 28 -14.03 12.38 5.07
N ALA A 29 -12.88 11.74 5.31
CA ALA A 29 -11.96 12.01 6.42
C ALA A 29 -10.67 12.71 5.97
N THR A 30 -10.23 12.56 4.71
CA THR A 30 -9.02 13.22 4.15
C THR A 30 -9.26 14.62 3.57
N GLY A 31 -10.42 15.23 3.86
CA GLY A 31 -10.78 16.60 3.46
C GLY A 31 -11.14 17.54 4.62
N LYS A 32 -11.02 17.10 5.87
CA LYS A 32 -11.16 17.95 7.06
C LYS A 32 -9.82 18.07 7.76
N ILE A 33 -9.05 19.05 7.34
CA ILE A 33 -7.96 19.66 8.11
C ILE A 33 -8.60 20.24 9.38
N THR A 34 -8.76 19.44 10.43
CA THR A 34 -8.91 19.78 11.87
C THR A 34 -9.55 18.58 12.60
N ILE A 35 -8.73 17.67 13.15
CA ILE A 35 -8.85 17.02 14.49
C ILE A 35 -7.50 16.27 14.73
N PRO A 36 -6.93 16.21 15.96
CA PRO A 36 -5.63 15.59 16.24
C PRO A 36 -5.52 14.05 16.08
N SER A 37 -6.32 13.41 15.23
CA SER A 37 -6.53 11.95 15.18
C SER A 37 -5.89 11.21 13.98
N ASP A 38 -5.19 11.88 13.07
CA ASP A 38 -4.84 11.29 11.77
C ASP A 38 -3.56 10.44 11.77
N PHE A 39 -2.52 10.84 12.48
CA PHE A 39 -1.24 10.11 12.49
C PHE A 39 -1.37 8.65 12.94
N PHE A 40 -1.96 8.41 14.12
CA PHE A 40 -2.09 7.06 14.68
C PHE A 40 -2.99 6.19 13.81
N THR A 41 -4.01 6.79 13.19
CA THR A 41 -4.90 6.06 12.28
C THR A 41 -4.14 5.58 11.04
N ILE A 42 -3.37 6.46 10.39
CA ILE A 42 -2.53 6.13 9.23
C ILE A 42 -1.49 5.08 9.61
N PHE A 43 -0.74 5.32 10.69
CA PHE A 43 0.29 4.42 11.18
C PHE A 43 -0.25 3.01 11.47
N PHE A 44 -1.27 2.88 12.33
CA PHE A 44 -1.81 1.56 12.69
C PHE A 44 -2.48 0.83 11.51
N ASN A 45 -3.06 1.56 10.56
CA ASN A 45 -3.61 0.94 9.35
C ASN A 45 -2.50 0.35 8.48
N ASN A 46 -1.42 1.09 8.25
CA ASN A 46 -0.28 0.61 7.49
C ASN A 46 0.47 -0.52 8.23
N THR A 47 0.62 -0.46 9.55
CA THR A 47 1.17 -1.56 10.37
C THR A 47 0.33 -2.84 10.27
N LYS A 48 -1.00 -2.74 10.20
CA LYS A 48 -1.88 -3.92 9.98
C LYS A 48 -1.62 -4.55 8.61
N VAL A 49 -1.51 -3.74 7.56
CA VAL A 49 -1.19 -4.22 6.21
C VAL A 49 0.20 -4.89 6.20
N MET A 50 1.20 -4.23 6.78
CA MET A 50 2.56 -4.76 6.91
C MET A 50 2.56 -6.11 7.64
N SER A 51 1.87 -6.21 8.77
CA SER A 51 1.75 -7.45 9.55
C SER A 51 1.08 -8.56 8.77
N LEU A 52 0.05 -8.24 8.00
CA LEU A 52 -0.62 -9.20 7.12
C LEU A 52 0.32 -9.67 6.01
N ILE A 53 1.11 -8.78 5.39
CA ILE A 53 2.12 -9.14 4.39
C ILE A 53 3.12 -10.11 4.99
N PHE A 54 3.68 -9.79 6.16
CA PHE A 54 4.62 -10.65 6.86
C PHE A 54 4.03 -12.04 7.11
N LEU A 55 2.86 -12.11 7.75
CA LEU A 55 2.20 -13.36 8.09
C LEU A 55 1.90 -14.20 6.84
N THR A 56 1.34 -13.58 5.81
CA THR A 56 0.99 -14.28 4.57
C THR A 56 2.25 -14.75 3.83
N SER A 57 3.35 -14.01 3.91
CA SER A 57 4.63 -14.42 3.35
C SER A 57 5.31 -15.54 4.16
N VAL A 58 5.16 -15.56 5.48
CA VAL A 58 5.61 -16.70 6.33
C VAL A 58 4.83 -17.96 6.00
N LEU A 59 3.51 -17.86 5.85
CA LEU A 59 2.64 -19.01 5.60
C LEU A 59 2.78 -19.60 4.21
N PHE A 60 2.90 -18.76 3.18
CA PHE A 60 2.80 -19.19 1.78
C PHE A 60 4.07 -18.88 0.95
N GLY A 61 5.11 -18.32 1.55
CA GLY A 61 6.36 -17.92 0.88
C GLY A 61 6.19 -16.68 -0.01
N ALA A 62 5.34 -16.78 -1.04
CA ALA A 62 5.03 -15.71 -2.00
C ALA A 62 3.75 -14.92 -1.67
N GLY A 63 3.14 -15.17 -0.50
CA GLY A 63 1.86 -14.60 -0.10
C GLY A 63 1.82 -13.06 -0.04
N ALA A 64 2.97 -12.41 0.15
CA ALA A 64 3.12 -10.96 0.10
C ALA A 64 2.61 -10.34 -1.22
N VAL A 65 2.80 -11.03 -2.36
CA VAL A 65 2.48 -10.50 -3.69
C VAL A 65 0.99 -10.20 -3.83
N PHE A 66 0.11 -11.02 -3.25
CA PHE A 66 -1.33 -10.81 -3.31
C PHE A 66 -1.74 -9.51 -2.62
N ILE A 67 -1.22 -9.24 -1.42
CA ILE A 67 -1.53 -8.04 -0.65
C ILE A 67 -0.91 -6.79 -1.29
N LEU A 68 0.32 -6.90 -1.82
CA LEU A 68 0.97 -5.82 -2.57
C LEU A 68 0.19 -5.46 -3.84
N ALA A 69 -0.26 -6.46 -4.60
CA ALA A 69 -1.08 -6.25 -5.79
C ALA A 69 -2.45 -5.64 -5.45
N TRP A 70 -3.04 -6.05 -4.33
CA TRP A 70 -4.26 -5.43 -3.80
C TRP A 70 -4.03 -3.95 -3.49
N ASN A 71 -2.98 -3.59 -2.75
CA ASN A 71 -2.66 -2.21 -2.41
C ASN A 71 -2.41 -1.36 -3.68
N ALA A 72 -1.66 -1.89 -4.65
CA ALA A 72 -1.45 -1.24 -5.94
C ALA A 72 -2.75 -1.02 -6.74
N SER A 73 -3.74 -1.91 -6.59
CA SER A 73 -5.07 -1.73 -7.20
C SER A 73 -5.83 -0.55 -6.59
N VAL A 74 -5.73 -0.33 -5.28
CA VAL A 74 -6.35 0.80 -4.59
C VAL A 74 -5.75 2.12 -5.07
N ILE A 75 -4.42 2.21 -5.16
CA ILE A 75 -3.71 3.37 -5.72
C ILE A 75 -4.17 3.63 -7.16
N SER A 76 -4.28 2.58 -7.98
CA SER A 76 -4.74 2.70 -9.37
C SER A 76 -6.17 3.28 -9.48
N VAL A 77 -7.08 2.86 -8.59
CA VAL A 77 -8.45 3.36 -8.53
C VAL A 77 -8.48 4.82 -8.09
N PHE A 78 -7.68 5.19 -7.09
CA PHE A 78 -7.55 6.58 -6.64
C PHE A 78 -7.10 7.51 -7.79
N VAL A 79 -6.03 7.15 -8.49
CA VAL A 79 -5.54 7.94 -9.63
C VAL A 79 -6.55 7.95 -10.79
N GLY A 80 -7.24 6.83 -11.04
CA GLY A 80 -8.31 6.76 -12.03
C GLY A 80 -9.49 7.69 -11.70
N MET A 81 -9.92 7.74 -10.44
CA MET A 81 -10.96 8.67 -9.97
C MET A 81 -10.51 10.12 -10.09
N PHE A 82 -9.25 10.42 -9.77
CA PHE A 82 -8.68 11.75 -9.93
C PHE A 82 -8.70 12.22 -11.40
N ILE A 83 -8.28 11.36 -12.33
CA ILE A 83 -8.32 11.65 -13.77
C ILE A 83 -9.77 11.84 -14.27
N GLN A 84 -10.71 10.99 -13.82
CA GLN A 84 -12.12 11.17 -14.18
C GLN A 84 -12.70 12.49 -13.68
N ASN A 85 -12.30 12.94 -12.49
CA ASN A 85 -12.73 14.23 -11.96
C ASN A 85 -12.17 15.39 -12.79
N LEU A 86 -10.91 15.34 -13.19
CA LEU A 86 -10.31 16.33 -14.10
C LEU A 86 -11.04 16.38 -15.46
N ALA A 87 -11.39 15.22 -16.02
CA ALA A 87 -12.14 15.15 -17.27
C ALA A 87 -13.54 15.78 -17.14
N LYS A 88 -14.24 15.56 -16.01
CA LYS A 88 -15.54 16.18 -15.72
C LYS A 88 -15.46 17.70 -15.52
N SER A 89 -14.31 18.23 -15.10
CA SER A 89 -14.05 19.67 -14.99
C SER A 89 -13.84 20.38 -16.34
N GLY A 90 -13.96 19.66 -17.47
CA GLY A 90 -13.86 20.23 -18.82
C GLY A 90 -12.50 20.04 -19.48
N ILE A 91 -11.56 19.35 -18.83
CA ILE A 91 -10.26 19.02 -19.43
C ILE A 91 -10.45 17.85 -20.42
N PRO A 92 -9.96 17.96 -21.67
CA PRO A 92 -10.02 16.86 -22.63
C PRO A 92 -9.41 15.58 -22.08
N LEU A 93 -10.02 14.41 -22.34
CA LEU A 93 -9.64 13.14 -21.73
C LEU A 93 -8.14 12.79 -21.90
N HIS A 94 -7.56 13.06 -23.06
CA HIS A 94 -6.14 12.82 -23.33
C HIS A 94 -5.23 13.71 -22.45
N ALA A 95 -5.60 14.98 -22.26
CA ALA A 95 -4.88 15.91 -21.38
C ALA A 95 -5.10 15.54 -19.91
N ALA A 96 -6.33 15.17 -19.52
CA ALA A 96 -6.63 14.70 -18.17
C ALA A 96 -5.82 13.44 -17.82
N TYR A 97 -5.60 12.53 -18.78
CA TYR A 97 -4.73 11.37 -18.60
C TYR A 97 -3.26 11.78 -18.47
N LEU A 98 -2.77 12.59 -19.41
CA LEU A 98 -1.37 13.01 -19.49
C LEU A 98 -0.92 13.77 -18.23
N PHE A 99 -1.75 14.67 -17.72
CA PHE A 99 -1.43 15.45 -16.52
C PHE A 99 -1.92 14.78 -15.24
N GLY A 100 -3.08 14.12 -15.26
CA GLY A 100 -3.67 13.54 -14.07
C GLY A 100 -2.95 12.29 -13.55
N LEU A 101 -2.31 11.51 -14.41
CA LEU A 101 -1.50 10.36 -13.99
C LEU A 101 -0.27 10.80 -13.16
N PRO A 102 0.65 11.64 -13.66
CA PRO A 102 1.80 12.09 -12.88
C PRO A 102 1.39 12.91 -11.65
N LEU A 103 0.39 13.80 -11.75
CA LEU A 103 -0.09 14.60 -10.62
C LEU A 103 -0.78 13.76 -9.54
N GLY A 104 -1.55 12.74 -9.95
CA GLY A 104 -2.22 11.83 -9.02
C GLY A 104 -1.21 10.97 -8.27
N LEU A 105 -0.17 10.48 -8.96
CA LEU A 105 0.91 9.71 -8.34
C LEU A 105 1.82 10.58 -7.46
N SER A 106 2.18 11.79 -7.89
CA SER A 106 3.12 12.65 -7.15
C SER A 106 2.61 12.99 -5.74
N ARG A 107 1.29 13.08 -5.55
CA ARG A 107 0.67 13.27 -4.23
C ARG A 107 0.93 12.09 -3.28
N LEU A 108 1.02 10.88 -3.83
CA LEU A 108 1.22 9.66 -3.06
C LEU A 108 2.69 9.31 -2.86
N VAL A 109 3.58 9.82 -3.72
CA VAL A 109 5.00 9.43 -3.71
C VAL A 109 5.70 9.77 -2.39
N ILE A 110 5.35 10.88 -1.75
CA ILE A 110 6.07 11.39 -0.58
C ILE A 110 5.96 10.41 0.61
N HIS A 111 4.75 9.94 0.94
CA HIS A 111 4.53 8.96 2.02
C HIS A 111 4.51 7.50 1.50
N GLY A 112 3.99 7.28 0.29
CA GLY A 112 3.78 5.95 -0.28
C GLY A 112 5.08 5.24 -0.67
N VAL A 113 6.18 5.97 -0.99
CA VAL A 113 7.48 5.32 -1.24
C VAL A 113 8.02 4.66 0.04
N PRO A 114 8.16 5.36 1.19
CA PRO A 114 8.51 4.73 2.46
C PRO A 114 7.62 3.52 2.79
N GLU A 115 6.29 3.63 2.63
CA GLU A 115 5.36 2.56 2.97
C GLU A 115 5.55 1.32 2.10
N VAL A 116 5.61 1.48 0.78
CA VAL A 116 5.80 0.38 -0.17
C VAL A 116 7.15 -0.30 0.08
N LEU A 117 8.21 0.46 0.38
CA LEU A 117 9.50 -0.11 0.75
C LEU A 117 9.41 -0.95 2.03
N GLY A 118 8.71 -0.46 3.06
CA GLY A 118 8.44 -1.23 4.29
C GLY A 118 7.70 -2.54 4.00
N TYR A 119 6.68 -2.49 3.16
CA TYR A 119 5.92 -3.66 2.73
C TYR A 119 6.76 -4.69 1.97
N PHE A 120 7.66 -4.25 1.09
CA PHE A 120 8.58 -5.16 0.42
C PHE A 120 9.57 -5.80 1.39
N LEU A 121 10.16 -5.03 2.32
CA LEU A 121 11.10 -5.55 3.31
C LEU A 121 10.46 -6.62 4.20
N VAL A 122 9.23 -6.37 4.67
CA VAL A 122 8.53 -7.34 5.52
C VAL A 122 8.10 -8.59 4.74
N GLY A 123 7.78 -8.46 3.45
CA GLY A 123 7.51 -9.59 2.56
C GLY A 123 8.75 -10.46 2.37
N ILE A 124 9.92 -9.85 2.14
CA ILE A 124 11.20 -10.57 2.05
C ILE A 124 11.50 -11.29 3.38
N ALA A 125 11.37 -10.59 4.51
CA ALA A 125 11.58 -11.16 5.84
C ALA A 125 10.68 -12.38 6.10
N GLY A 126 9.39 -12.27 5.77
CA GLY A 126 8.45 -13.37 5.95
C GLY A 126 8.75 -14.55 5.02
N GLY A 127 9.14 -14.32 3.77
CA GLY A 127 9.55 -15.37 2.83
C GLY A 127 10.82 -16.10 3.27
N ILE A 128 11.83 -15.38 3.76
CA ILE A 128 13.06 -15.98 4.32
C ILE A 128 12.72 -16.84 5.54
N LEU A 129 11.90 -16.32 6.45
CA LEU A 129 11.46 -17.04 7.64
C LEU A 129 10.63 -18.28 7.29
N SER A 130 9.77 -18.20 6.26
CA SER A 130 9.01 -19.33 5.73
C SER A 130 9.92 -20.50 5.34
N VAL A 131 10.96 -20.22 4.55
CA VAL A 131 11.95 -21.22 4.12
C VAL A 131 12.72 -21.80 5.30
N ALA A 132 13.06 -20.98 6.28
CA ALA A 132 13.77 -21.43 7.48
C ALA A 132 12.90 -22.37 8.34
N ILE A 133 11.60 -22.08 8.49
CA ILE A 133 10.65 -22.94 9.20
C ILE A 133 10.45 -24.26 8.43
N ALA A 134 10.26 -24.21 7.11
CA ALA A 134 10.02 -25.39 6.28
C ALA A 134 11.20 -26.38 6.22
N ARG A 135 12.43 -25.95 6.53
CA ARG A 135 13.65 -26.77 6.47
C ARG A 135 14.00 -27.52 7.78
N GLU A 136 13.09 -27.55 8.76
CA GLU A 136 13.06 -28.41 9.97
C GLU A 136 14.31 -28.49 10.89
N LYS A 137 15.30 -27.61 10.78
CA LYS A 137 16.43 -27.54 11.75
C LYS A 137 16.15 -26.54 12.88
N TYR A 138 15.05 -26.76 13.59
CA TYR A 138 14.68 -25.95 14.74
C TYR A 138 15.81 -25.95 15.78
N ASN A 139 16.04 -24.78 16.39
CA ASN A 139 16.98 -24.59 17.50
C ASN A 139 18.49 -24.63 17.14
N THR A 140 18.84 -24.65 15.86
CA THR A 140 20.22 -24.42 15.41
C THR A 140 20.62 -22.94 15.55
N PRO A 141 21.92 -22.62 15.75
CA PRO A 141 22.37 -21.22 15.79
C PRO A 141 22.02 -20.48 14.50
N GLU A 142 22.04 -21.15 13.35
CA GLU A 142 21.65 -20.60 12.05
C GLU A 142 20.17 -20.24 12.02
N PHE A 143 19.28 -21.12 12.51
CA PHE A 143 17.85 -20.83 12.60
C PHE A 143 17.56 -19.62 13.49
N LYS A 144 18.25 -19.52 14.63
CA LYS A 144 18.14 -18.35 15.52
C LYS A 144 18.63 -17.07 14.85
N GLN A 145 19.68 -17.15 14.03
CA GLN A 145 20.16 -16.02 13.26
C GLN A 145 19.13 -15.57 12.22
N VAL A 146 18.52 -16.50 11.48
CA VAL A 146 17.47 -16.16 10.51
C VAL A 146 16.26 -15.50 11.18
N ILE A 147 15.84 -15.97 12.36
CA ILE A 147 14.76 -15.31 13.12
C ILE A 147 15.15 -13.89 13.50
N LYS A 148 16.37 -13.68 14.01
CA LYS A 148 16.86 -12.35 14.39
C LYS A 148 16.91 -11.42 13.19
N ASP A 149 17.44 -11.88 12.06
CA ASP A 149 17.53 -11.09 10.84
C ASP A 149 16.13 -10.74 10.31
N SER A 150 15.21 -11.71 10.31
CA SER A 150 13.80 -11.47 9.91
C SER A 150 13.12 -10.44 10.80
N LEU A 151 13.37 -10.47 12.12
CA LEU A 151 12.86 -9.48 13.06
C LEU A 151 13.50 -8.10 12.85
N LEU A 152 14.79 -8.04 12.51
CA LEU A 152 15.48 -6.79 12.19
C LEU A 152 14.89 -6.15 10.93
N PHE A 153 14.58 -6.94 9.90
CA PHE A 153 13.88 -6.45 8.71
C PHE A 153 12.47 -5.96 9.05
N PHE A 154 11.74 -6.66 9.93
CA PHE A 154 10.42 -6.22 10.39
C PHE A 154 10.46 -4.87 11.10
N ILE A 155 11.41 -4.69 12.03
CA ILE A 155 11.59 -3.42 12.76
C ILE A 155 12.00 -2.30 11.79
N SER A 156 12.90 -2.60 10.86
CA SER A 156 13.35 -1.65 9.84
C SER A 156 12.19 -1.22 8.93
N ALA A 157 11.30 -2.14 8.57
CA ALA A 157 10.08 -1.86 7.83
C ALA A 157 9.13 -0.96 8.64
N GLU A 158 8.93 -1.22 9.94
CA GLU A 158 8.10 -0.39 10.81
C GLU A 158 8.65 1.06 10.91
N CYS A 159 9.97 1.23 10.93
CA CYS A 159 10.58 2.56 10.87
C CYS A 159 10.24 3.29 9.56
N LEU A 160 10.17 2.60 8.42
CA LEU A 160 9.75 3.20 7.16
C LEU A 160 8.26 3.57 7.14
N ILE A 161 7.41 2.72 7.73
CA ILE A 161 5.97 3.02 7.91
C ILE A 161 5.79 4.25 8.80
N LEU A 162 6.58 4.37 9.86
CA LEU A 162 6.59 5.55 10.74
C LEU A 162 6.94 6.83 9.95
N VAL A 163 7.98 6.77 9.11
CA VAL A 163 8.36 7.90 8.24
C VAL A 163 7.25 8.23 7.26
N GLY A 164 6.63 7.24 6.62
CA GLY A 164 5.50 7.44 5.71
C GLY A 164 4.32 8.14 6.40
N ALA A 165 3.92 7.64 7.56
CA ALA A 165 2.82 8.22 8.34
C ALA A 165 3.13 9.66 8.82
N LEU A 166 4.37 9.96 9.20
CA LEU A 166 4.77 11.33 9.53
C LEU A 166 4.66 12.24 8.31
N LEU A 167 5.16 11.79 7.15
CA LEU A 167 5.11 12.57 5.92
C LEU A 167 3.68 12.83 5.44
N GLU A 168 2.76 11.87 5.60
CA GLU A 168 1.37 12.03 5.18
C GLU A 168 0.62 13.08 6.02
N VAL A 169 0.95 13.23 7.30
CA VAL A 169 0.34 14.27 8.15
C VAL A 169 0.67 15.69 7.68
N PHE A 170 1.78 15.86 6.96
CA PHE A 170 2.22 17.17 6.46
C PHE A 170 1.79 17.50 5.01
N VAL A 171 1.16 16.56 4.30
CA VAL A 171 0.78 16.68 2.87
C VAL A 171 -0.73 16.76 2.72
#